data_AF-A0A3A9F5J9-F1
#
_entry.id   AF-A0A3A9F5J9-F1
#
_cell.length_a   1.000
_cell.length_b   1.000
_cell.length_c   1.000
_cell.angle_alpha   90.00
_cell.angle_beta   90.00
_cell.angle_gamma   90.00
#
_symmetry.space_group_name_H-M   'P 1'
#
loop_
_entity.id
_entity.type
_entity.pdbx_description
1 polymer ?
#
loop_
_entity_poly.entity_id
_entity_poly.type
_entity_poly.pdbx_seq_one_letter_code
_entity_poly.pdbx_strand_id
1 'polypeptide(L)'
;MFNALLGILGMVAPVAAAIIVIIILASGYVKASPDTAYIISGLRKHPKVLIGKAGLKIPFLEKKDELNLQLIPIDVKTSSAVPTADYINIKVDAAVNVKISDNEERLNLAAQNFLNKPTEYIAQVAREVLEGNMREIVGKMNLEEMVSDRQKFATLVKENAEPDLAAMGLDIVSFNVQNFVDGNGVIENLGVDNIVKIQKNAAISRAESEKEIAKAQAQAKKESNDAQVSSELEIANAIAKAQKEKAVVKAEADRESKEAQISAETMIAQKENDLAIRKAELQKDADTKKAIADAAYQIQQEMERKTVEVATAEANLAKQEKAIALKEKEVELTERTLEATVKKQAEAEKYAKQQESDANLYEIQRKSEAQLFERQKNAEADKFEREKEAEALKATAEAQKYAMEQEAEGIRSKGLAEAEAIRAKALAEAEGIEKKAEAMKQMGEAAVLEMYFKAMPEIAKNIAEPLAKVDRITMYGDGNSAKLMKDIMGTLNQVTDGLKESTGIDLNAVLAGFAGAKIAGSNNNNTDTQE
;
A
#
# COMPACT_ATOMS: atom_id res chain seq x y z
N MET A 1 105.75 -5.07 16.95
CA MET A 1 104.47 -4.32 16.83
C MET A 1 103.74 -4.56 15.52
N PHE A 2 104.41 -4.60 14.36
CA PHE A 2 103.76 -4.75 13.05
C PHE A 2 102.97 -6.07 12.86
N ASN A 3 103.51 -7.22 13.29
CA ASN A 3 102.82 -8.52 13.21
C ASN A 3 101.61 -8.64 14.15
N ALA A 4 101.61 -7.95 15.29
CA ALA A 4 100.46 -7.91 16.19
C ALA A 4 99.30 -7.10 15.59
N LEU A 5 99.63 -6.01 14.87
CA LEU A 5 98.64 -5.19 14.16
C LEU A 5 98.02 -5.95 12.98
N LEU A 6 98.81 -6.72 12.22
CA LEU A 6 98.34 -7.58 11.14
C LEU A 6 97.43 -8.71 11.62
N GLY A 7 97.74 -9.32 12.78
CA GLY A 7 96.89 -10.35 13.38
C GLY A 7 95.53 -9.80 13.84
N ILE A 8 95.50 -8.59 14.41
CA ILE A 8 94.26 -7.92 14.81
C ILE A 8 93.45 -7.51 13.56
N LEU A 9 94.08 -6.94 12.53
CA LEU A 9 93.39 -6.61 11.26
C LEU A 9 92.81 -7.85 10.57
N GLY A 10 93.53 -8.99 10.59
CA GLY A 10 93.06 -10.25 10.01
C GLY A 10 91.84 -10.85 10.72
N MET A 11 91.67 -10.57 12.02
CA MET A 11 90.51 -11.03 12.80
C MET A 11 89.36 -10.02 12.81
N VAL A 12 89.65 -8.71 12.73
CA VAL A 12 88.66 -7.64 12.71
C VAL A 12 87.98 -7.50 11.33
N ALA A 13 88.70 -7.71 10.23
CA ALA A 13 88.13 -7.63 8.88
C ALA A 13 86.94 -8.58 8.63
N PRO A 14 86.99 -9.89 8.96
CA PRO A 14 85.86 -10.79 8.77
C PRO A 14 84.69 -10.45 9.70
N VAL A 15 84.96 -9.96 10.92
CA VAL A 15 83.92 -9.51 11.86
C VAL A 15 83.22 -8.26 11.34
N ALA A 16 83.96 -7.29 10.81
CA ALA A 16 83.40 -6.09 10.19
C ALA A 16 82.58 -6.43 8.94
N ALA A 17 83.05 -7.35 8.09
CA ALA A 17 82.29 -7.84 6.94
C ALA A 17 80.99 -8.54 7.36
N ALA A 18 81.02 -9.37 8.41
CA ALA A 18 79.83 -10.02 8.94
C ALA A 18 78.82 -8.99 9.49
N ILE A 19 79.28 -7.96 10.20
CA ILE A 19 78.42 -6.87 10.70
C ILE A 19 77.79 -6.10 9.53
N ILE A 20 78.55 -5.79 8.48
CA ILE A 20 78.02 -5.12 7.29
C ILE A 20 76.96 -5.98 6.61
N VAL A 21 77.18 -7.29 6.48
CA VAL A 21 76.19 -8.22 5.92
C VAL A 21 74.93 -8.28 6.79
N ILE A 22 75.06 -8.30 8.12
CA ILE A 22 73.91 -8.27 9.04
C ILE A 22 73.14 -6.95 8.92
N ILE A 23 73.83 -5.80 8.78
CA ILE A 23 73.20 -4.49 8.57
C ILE A 23 72.47 -4.44 7.23
N ILE A 24 73.06 -4.99 6.16
CA ILE A 24 72.42 -5.11 4.84
C ILE A 24 71.17 -6.00 4.91
N LEU A 25 71.24 -7.13 5.63
CA LEU A 25 70.09 -8.01 5.84
C LEU A 25 69.00 -7.37 6.71
N ALA A 26 69.38 -6.65 7.77
CA ALA A 26 68.43 -5.97 8.66
C ALA A 26 67.74 -4.79 7.95
N SER A 27 68.50 -3.97 7.21
CA SER A 27 67.94 -2.86 6.40
C SER A 27 67.12 -3.34 5.21
N GLY A 28 67.35 -4.58 4.76
CA GLY A 28 66.56 -5.26 3.75
C GLY A 28 65.25 -5.86 4.25
N TYR A 29 65.01 -5.94 5.55
CA TYR A 29 63.81 -6.58 6.09
C TYR A 29 62.56 -5.72 5.87
N VAL A 30 61.55 -6.29 5.21
CA VAL A 30 60.27 -5.61 4.90
C VAL A 30 59.11 -6.53 5.27
N LYS A 31 58.10 -5.97 5.95
CA LYS A 31 56.89 -6.69 6.36
C LYS A 31 55.66 -6.13 5.63
N ALA A 32 55.07 -6.92 4.74
CA ALA A 32 53.84 -6.57 4.05
C ALA A 32 52.62 -6.85 4.94
N SER A 33 51.72 -5.88 5.04
CA SER A 33 50.40 -6.09 5.62
C SER A 33 49.51 -6.90 4.65
N PRO A 34 48.48 -7.62 5.11
CA PRO A 34 47.59 -8.40 4.24
C PRO A 34 46.81 -7.56 3.21
N ASP A 35 46.67 -6.27 3.44
CA ASP A 35 45.95 -5.30 2.60
C ASP A 35 46.86 -4.58 1.59
N THR A 36 48.17 -4.83 1.60
CA THR A 36 49.13 -4.18 0.70
C THR A 36 50.05 -5.22 0.05
N ALA A 37 50.13 -5.18 -1.28
CA ALA A 37 51.13 -5.95 -2.02
C ALA A 37 52.41 -5.12 -2.15
N TYR A 38 53.52 -5.63 -1.64
CA TYR A 38 54.84 -5.08 -1.95
C TYR A 38 55.42 -5.76 -3.16
N ILE A 39 55.75 -4.96 -4.16
CA ILE A 39 56.38 -5.40 -5.40
C ILE A 39 57.85 -5.00 -5.31
N ILE A 40 58.72 -6.02 -5.22
CA ILE A 40 60.16 -5.83 -5.16
C ILE A 40 60.73 -6.06 -6.55
N SER A 41 61.22 -4.99 -7.18
CA SER A 41 61.79 -4.98 -8.54
C SER A 41 63.31 -4.71 -8.49
N GLY A 42 64.09 -5.25 -9.44
CA GLY A 42 65.55 -5.07 -9.44
C GLY A 42 66.29 -6.22 -10.14
N LEU A 43 67.17 -6.91 -9.40
CA LEU A 43 68.07 -7.97 -9.90
C LEU A 43 67.37 -9.19 -10.54
N ARG A 44 66.09 -9.43 -10.24
CA ARG A 44 65.37 -10.64 -10.65
C ARG A 44 64.60 -10.41 -11.94
N LYS A 45 64.53 -11.43 -12.81
CA LYS A 45 63.72 -11.40 -14.05
C LYS A 45 62.22 -11.25 -13.78
N HIS A 46 61.74 -11.82 -12.68
CA HIS A 46 60.35 -11.66 -12.22
C HIS A 46 60.34 -10.91 -10.89
N PRO A 47 59.52 -9.84 -10.78
CA PRO A 47 59.41 -9.09 -9.53
C PRO A 47 58.85 -9.99 -8.43
N LYS A 48 59.38 -9.86 -7.21
CA LYS A 48 58.90 -10.64 -6.08
C LYS A 48 57.74 -9.90 -5.42
N VAL A 49 56.57 -10.54 -5.37
CA VAL A 49 55.39 -10.01 -4.67
C VAL A 49 55.35 -10.55 -3.24
N LEU A 50 55.11 -9.68 -2.26
CA LEU A 50 54.86 -10.04 -0.87
C LEU A 50 53.48 -9.52 -0.43
N ILE A 51 52.61 -10.42 0.03
CA ILE A 51 51.30 -10.11 0.60
C ILE A 51 51.19 -10.82 1.95
N GLY A 52 50.92 -10.08 3.03
CA GLY A 52 50.74 -10.63 4.38
C GLY A 52 51.94 -11.44 4.94
N LYS A 53 53.11 -11.32 4.31
CA LYS A 53 54.33 -12.07 4.65
C LYS A 53 55.52 -11.12 4.72
N ALA A 54 56.48 -11.46 5.57
CA ALA A 54 57.76 -10.78 5.59
C ALA A 54 58.66 -11.26 4.44
N GLY A 55 59.47 -10.35 3.92
CA GLY A 55 60.48 -10.67 2.93
C GLY A 55 61.70 -9.78 3.07
N LEU A 56 62.74 -10.15 2.33
CA LEU A 56 64.00 -9.42 2.29
C LEU A 56 64.14 -8.77 0.91
N LYS A 57 64.30 -7.43 0.90
CA LYS A 57 64.78 -6.66 -0.24
C LYS A 57 66.29 -6.48 -0.12
N ILE A 58 67.03 -6.54 -1.23
CA ILE A 58 68.45 -6.22 -1.23
C ILE A 58 68.60 -4.70 -1.34
N PRO A 59 69.06 -3.99 -0.29
CA PRO A 59 69.23 -2.54 -0.35
C PRO A 59 70.19 -2.17 -1.51
N PHE A 60 69.95 -1.03 -2.14
CA PHE A 60 70.63 -0.49 -3.33
C PHE A 60 70.34 -1.19 -4.68
N LEU A 61 70.08 -2.50 -4.71
CA LEU A 61 69.87 -3.24 -5.96
C LEU A 61 68.39 -3.55 -6.25
N GLU A 62 67.53 -3.49 -5.24
CA GLU A 62 66.10 -3.72 -5.37
C GLU A 62 65.28 -2.51 -4.85
N LYS A 63 64.25 -2.11 -5.61
CA LYS A 63 63.27 -1.09 -5.24
C LYS A 63 62.02 -1.76 -4.66
N LYS A 64 61.44 -1.13 -3.63
CA LYS A 64 60.15 -1.50 -3.05
C LYS A 64 59.11 -0.51 -3.56
N ASP A 65 58.10 -1.02 -4.25
CA ASP A 65 56.89 -0.28 -4.58
C ASP A 65 55.69 -0.94 -3.87
N GLU A 66 54.66 -0.15 -3.57
CA GLU A 66 53.48 -0.58 -2.80
C GLU A 66 52.23 -0.48 -3.67
N LEU A 67 51.35 -1.47 -3.53
CA LEU A 67 50.07 -1.52 -4.22
C LEU A 67 48.97 -1.86 -3.21
N ASN A 68 47.97 -0.99 -3.11
CA ASN A 68 46.86 -1.16 -2.17
C ASN A 68 45.86 -2.20 -2.69
N LEU A 69 45.59 -3.25 -1.91
CA LEU A 69 44.65 -4.33 -2.25
C LEU A 69 43.25 -4.12 -1.67
N GLN A 70 43.00 -2.98 -1.02
CA GLN A 70 41.69 -2.64 -0.45
C GLN A 70 40.60 -2.51 -1.52
N LEU A 71 39.35 -2.60 -1.06
CA LEU A 71 38.17 -2.38 -1.89
C LEU A 71 38.09 -0.92 -2.33
N ILE A 72 37.87 -0.72 -3.64
CA ILE A 72 37.66 0.57 -4.26
C ILE A 72 36.16 0.64 -4.64
N PRO A 73 35.36 1.43 -3.91
CA PRO A 73 33.97 1.67 -4.29
C PRO A 73 33.92 2.63 -5.47
N ILE A 74 33.15 2.27 -6.51
CA ILE A 74 33.02 3.03 -7.74
C ILE A 74 31.53 3.25 -8.01
N ASP A 75 31.13 4.51 -8.11
CA ASP A 75 29.80 4.91 -8.57
C ASP A 75 29.83 5.09 -10.10
N VAL A 76 29.18 4.17 -10.80
CA VAL A 76 29.12 4.11 -12.26
C VAL A 76 27.77 4.67 -12.70
N LYS A 77 27.83 5.74 -13.49
CA LYS A 77 26.66 6.39 -14.07
C LYS A 77 26.86 6.55 -15.55
N THR A 78 25.85 6.24 -16.34
CA THR A 78 25.88 6.50 -17.78
C THR A 78 25.93 8.00 -18.06
N SER A 79 26.98 8.47 -18.75
CA SER A 79 27.16 9.89 -19.07
C SER A 79 26.09 10.44 -20.03
N SER A 80 25.55 9.59 -20.89
CA SER A 80 24.45 9.89 -21.82
C SER A 80 23.34 8.87 -21.66
N ALA A 81 22.12 9.23 -22.07
CA ALA A 81 21.05 8.26 -22.15
C ALA A 81 21.41 7.19 -23.20
N VAL A 82 21.14 5.93 -22.87
CA VAL A 82 21.42 4.78 -23.72
C VAL A 82 20.08 4.21 -24.17
N PRO A 83 19.86 4.01 -25.48
CA PRO A 83 18.65 3.36 -25.97
C PRO A 83 18.70 1.87 -25.61
N THR A 84 17.63 1.37 -24.99
CA THR A 84 17.41 -0.07 -24.80
C THR A 84 17.06 -0.77 -26.11
N ALA A 85 16.91 -2.10 -26.08
CA ALA A 85 16.40 -2.86 -27.23
C ALA A 85 14.99 -2.39 -27.68
N ASP A 86 14.22 -1.80 -26.77
CA ASP A 86 12.90 -1.19 -27.02
C ASP A 86 12.99 0.27 -27.51
N TYR A 87 14.19 0.78 -27.81
CA TYR A 87 14.46 2.17 -28.19
C TYR A 87 14.05 3.21 -27.14
N ILE A 88 14.05 2.83 -25.86
CA ILE A 88 13.75 3.74 -24.75
C ILE A 88 15.08 4.24 -24.18
N ASN A 89 15.21 5.57 -24.12
CA ASN A 89 16.40 6.21 -23.59
C ASN A 89 16.41 6.18 -22.06
N ILE A 90 17.34 5.41 -21.49
CA ILE A 90 17.49 5.26 -20.04
C ILE A 90 18.88 5.65 -19.56
N LYS A 91 18.96 6.04 -18.29
CA LYS A 91 20.19 6.21 -17.53
C LYS A 91 20.21 5.16 -16.42
N VAL A 92 21.37 4.56 -16.21
CA VAL A 92 21.55 3.51 -15.21
C VAL A 92 22.64 3.96 -14.24
N ASP A 93 22.32 3.82 -12.95
CA ASP A 93 23.23 4.07 -11.84
C ASP A 93 23.54 2.74 -11.14
N ALA A 94 24.82 2.47 -10.92
CA ALA A 94 25.29 1.26 -10.25
C ALA A 94 26.46 1.55 -9.31
N ALA A 95 26.47 0.89 -8.16
CA ALA A 95 27.61 0.89 -7.24
C ALA A 95 28.36 -0.43 -7.36
N VAL A 96 29.66 -0.32 -7.66
CA VAL A 96 30.53 -1.47 -7.90
C VAL A 96 31.69 -1.41 -6.91
N ASN A 97 32.00 -2.54 -6.29
CA ASN A 97 33.22 -2.67 -5.49
C ASN A 97 34.22 -3.49 -6.28
N VAL A 98 35.34 -2.85 -6.61
CA VAL A 98 36.45 -3.46 -7.34
C VAL A 98 37.64 -3.59 -6.40
N LYS A 99 38.44 -4.63 -6.55
CA LYS A 99 39.74 -4.73 -5.88
C LYS A 99 40.81 -5.15 -6.87
N ILE A 100 42.06 -4.95 -6.49
CA ILE A 100 43.18 -5.56 -7.21
C ILE A 100 43.21 -7.05 -6.87
N SER A 101 43.39 -7.89 -7.90
CA SER A 101 43.40 -9.34 -7.73
C SER A 101 44.61 -9.80 -6.93
N ASP A 102 44.44 -10.85 -6.13
CA ASP A 102 45.50 -11.52 -5.36
C ASP A 102 46.18 -12.65 -6.16
N ASN A 103 45.65 -12.99 -7.34
CA ASN A 103 46.25 -13.96 -8.24
C ASN A 103 47.54 -13.39 -8.87
N GLU A 104 48.62 -14.17 -8.87
CA GLU A 104 49.95 -13.74 -9.31
C GLU A 104 49.96 -13.18 -10.75
N GLU A 105 49.19 -13.77 -11.67
CA GLU A 105 49.10 -13.28 -13.06
C GLU A 105 48.40 -11.92 -13.16
N ARG A 106 47.21 -11.80 -12.58
CA ARG A 106 46.40 -10.56 -12.59
C ARG A 106 47.10 -9.45 -11.79
N LEU A 107 47.76 -9.80 -10.69
CA LEU A 107 48.50 -8.86 -9.88
C LEU A 107 49.71 -8.28 -10.63
N ASN A 108 50.38 -9.08 -11.46
CA ASN A 108 51.45 -8.57 -12.32
C ASN A 108 50.94 -7.59 -13.38
N LEU A 109 49.74 -7.81 -13.93
CA LEU A 109 49.08 -6.87 -14.85
C LEU A 109 48.68 -5.57 -14.13
N ALA A 110 48.09 -5.69 -12.93
CA ALA A 110 47.76 -4.52 -12.10
C ALA A 110 49.01 -3.72 -11.71
N ALA A 111 50.11 -4.40 -11.39
CA ALA A 111 51.41 -3.77 -11.15
C ALA A 111 51.94 -3.03 -12.39
N GLN A 112 51.73 -3.54 -13.60
CA GLN A 112 52.17 -2.84 -14.80
C GLN A 112 51.34 -1.57 -15.08
N ASN A 113 50.03 -1.63 -14.83
CA ASN A 113 49.09 -0.56 -15.18
C ASN A 113 48.94 0.52 -14.08
N PHE A 114 48.99 0.13 -12.80
CA PHE A 114 48.56 0.97 -11.68
C PHE A 114 49.62 1.22 -10.61
N LEU A 115 50.85 0.73 -10.77
CA LEU A 115 51.91 0.97 -9.79
C LEU A 115 52.20 2.47 -9.65
N ASN A 116 52.30 2.94 -8.41
CA ASN A 116 52.50 4.36 -8.06
C ASN A 116 51.39 5.30 -8.58
N LYS A 117 50.21 4.78 -8.95
CA LYS A 117 49.03 5.59 -9.27
C LYS A 117 48.13 5.76 -8.04
N PRO A 118 47.45 6.91 -7.91
CA PRO A 118 46.47 7.11 -6.84
C PRO A 118 45.25 6.23 -7.06
N THR A 119 44.54 5.89 -5.98
CA THR A 119 43.31 5.07 -6.01
C THR A 119 42.22 5.66 -6.90
N GLU A 120 42.14 6.99 -6.97
CA GLU A 120 41.20 7.74 -7.81
C GLU A 120 41.44 7.47 -9.31
N TYR A 121 42.70 7.30 -9.72
CA TYR A 121 43.03 6.98 -11.12
C TYR A 121 42.57 5.57 -11.47
N ILE A 122 42.79 4.60 -10.57
CA ILE A 122 42.32 3.22 -10.75
C ILE A 122 40.79 3.19 -10.82
N ALA A 123 40.12 3.92 -9.93
CA ALA A 123 38.67 4.06 -9.92
C ALA A 123 38.15 4.68 -11.22
N GLN A 124 38.82 5.70 -11.76
CA GLN A 124 38.44 6.33 -13.03
C GLN A 124 38.54 5.34 -14.20
N VAL A 125 39.67 4.63 -14.34
CA VAL A 125 39.87 3.66 -15.43
C VAL A 125 38.84 2.53 -15.34
N ALA A 126 38.62 1.98 -14.14
CA ALA A 126 37.63 0.94 -13.94
C ALA A 126 36.19 1.45 -14.20
N ARG A 127 35.89 2.70 -13.84
CA ARG A 127 34.59 3.34 -14.12
C ARG A 127 34.34 3.45 -15.62
N GLU A 128 35.32 3.84 -16.42
CA GLU A 128 35.18 3.95 -17.89
C GLU A 128 34.88 2.58 -18.53
N VAL A 129 35.56 1.52 -18.10
CA VAL A 129 35.31 0.15 -18.59
C VAL A 129 33.94 -0.36 -18.14
N LEU A 130 33.56 -0.17 -16.88
CA LEU A 130 32.25 -0.55 -16.36
C LEU A 130 31.12 0.22 -17.03
N GLU A 131 31.28 1.51 -17.30
CA GLU A 131 30.30 2.32 -18.03
C GLU A 131 30.12 1.83 -19.47
N GLY A 132 31.22 1.51 -20.16
CA GLY A 132 31.19 0.94 -21.51
C GLY A 132 30.44 -0.38 -21.58
N ASN A 133 30.79 -1.31 -20.69
CA ASN A 133 30.16 -2.62 -20.59
C ASN A 133 28.68 -2.53 -20.18
N MET A 134 28.35 -1.67 -19.21
CA MET A 134 26.97 -1.43 -18.80
C MET A 134 26.14 -0.86 -19.96
N ARG A 135 26.69 0.09 -20.73
CA ARG A 135 26.04 0.64 -21.94
C ARG A 135 25.74 -0.44 -22.97
N GLU A 136 26.66 -1.38 -23.17
CA GLU A 136 26.46 -2.48 -24.11
C GLU A 136 25.31 -3.41 -23.69
N ILE A 137 25.24 -3.77 -22.41
CA ILE A 137 24.17 -4.64 -21.89
C ILE A 137 22.82 -3.92 -21.91
N VAL A 138 22.78 -2.62 -21.57
CA VAL A 138 21.57 -1.80 -21.69
C VAL A 138 21.01 -1.84 -23.12
N GLY A 139 21.89 -1.75 -24.13
CA GLY A 139 21.46 -1.80 -25.55
C GLY A 139 20.93 -3.15 -26.01
N LYS A 140 21.21 -4.25 -25.29
CA LYS A 140 20.77 -5.61 -25.62
C LYS A 140 19.52 -6.06 -24.86
N MET A 141 19.17 -5.39 -23.75
CA MET A 141 18.06 -5.78 -22.89
C MET A 141 16.84 -4.87 -23.07
N ASN A 142 15.66 -5.45 -22.82
CA ASN A 142 14.40 -4.72 -22.78
C ASN A 142 14.25 -3.99 -21.44
N LEU A 143 13.59 -2.83 -21.44
CA LEU A 143 13.44 -2.00 -20.23
C LEU A 143 12.68 -2.76 -19.12
N GLU A 144 11.63 -3.49 -19.49
CA GLU A 144 10.82 -4.26 -18.55
C GLU A 144 11.63 -5.33 -17.81
N GLU A 145 12.49 -6.07 -18.53
CA GLU A 145 13.35 -7.10 -17.93
C GLU A 145 14.37 -6.50 -16.96
N MET A 146 14.95 -5.36 -17.31
CA MET A 146 15.95 -4.68 -16.48
C MET A 146 15.37 -4.18 -15.16
N VAL A 147 14.15 -3.63 -15.21
CA VAL A 147 13.45 -3.11 -14.01
C VAL A 147 12.92 -4.25 -13.15
N SER A 148 12.39 -5.30 -13.78
CA SER A 148 11.78 -6.45 -13.10
C SER A 148 12.82 -7.39 -12.49
N ASP A 149 13.90 -7.67 -13.20
CA ASP A 149 15.00 -8.55 -12.75
C ASP A 149 16.35 -7.83 -12.81
N ARG A 150 16.60 -7.05 -11.74
CA ARG A 150 17.85 -6.31 -11.57
C ARG A 150 19.07 -7.22 -11.38
N GLN A 151 18.86 -8.44 -10.87
CA GLN A 151 19.96 -9.38 -10.62
C GLN A 151 20.47 -10.01 -11.91
N LYS A 152 19.56 -10.35 -12.84
CA LYS A 152 19.92 -10.82 -14.18
C LYS A 152 20.73 -9.76 -14.91
N PHE A 153 20.30 -8.49 -14.89
CA PHE A 153 21.06 -7.38 -15.46
C PHE A 153 22.46 -7.25 -14.80
N ALA A 154 22.54 -7.24 -13.47
CA ALA A 154 23.80 -7.16 -12.73
C ALA A 154 24.78 -8.29 -13.10
N THR A 155 24.27 -9.51 -13.28
CA THR A 155 25.06 -10.69 -13.64
C THR A 155 25.62 -10.56 -15.05
N LEU A 156 24.77 -10.16 -16.01
CA LEU A 156 25.20 -9.97 -17.40
C LEU A 156 26.25 -8.85 -17.55
N VAL A 157 26.09 -7.74 -16.82
CA VAL A 157 27.11 -6.67 -16.81
C VAL A 157 28.41 -7.15 -16.18
N LYS A 158 28.34 -7.92 -15.10
CA LYS A 158 29.53 -8.50 -14.47
C LYS A 158 30.27 -9.44 -15.42
N GLU A 159 29.56 -10.37 -16.06
CA GLU A 159 30.16 -11.34 -16.98
C GLU A 159 30.80 -10.67 -18.21
N ASN A 160 30.21 -9.59 -18.73
CA ASN A 160 30.76 -8.84 -19.85
C ASN A 160 31.98 -7.99 -19.44
N ALA A 161 31.96 -7.40 -18.24
CA ALA A 161 33.03 -6.52 -17.76
C ALA A 161 34.22 -7.26 -17.12
N GLU A 162 34.02 -8.50 -16.65
CA GLU A 162 35.06 -9.30 -16.02
C GLU A 162 36.32 -9.52 -16.90
N PRO A 163 36.24 -9.87 -18.20
CA PRO A 163 37.44 -10.04 -19.03
C PRO A 163 38.25 -8.74 -19.19
N ASP A 164 37.60 -7.60 -19.38
CA ASP A 164 38.27 -6.31 -19.55
C ASP A 164 38.96 -5.84 -18.27
N LEU A 165 38.28 -6.00 -17.12
CA LEU A 165 38.87 -5.68 -15.82
C LEU A 165 39.99 -6.64 -15.43
N ALA A 166 39.84 -7.93 -15.73
CA ALA A 166 40.87 -8.94 -15.49
C ALA A 166 42.14 -8.68 -16.32
N ALA A 167 42.01 -8.19 -17.57
CA ALA A 167 43.14 -7.77 -18.39
C ALA A 167 43.95 -6.61 -17.77
N MET A 168 43.30 -5.80 -16.92
CA MET A 168 43.96 -4.75 -16.14
C MET A 168 44.43 -5.22 -14.76
N GLY A 169 44.05 -6.43 -14.34
CA GLY A 169 44.39 -7.00 -13.04
C GLY A 169 43.40 -6.68 -11.90
N LEU A 170 42.18 -6.30 -12.26
CA LEU A 170 41.11 -5.92 -11.33
C LEU A 170 40.03 -7.01 -11.25
N ASP A 171 39.49 -7.23 -10.05
CA ASP A 171 38.40 -8.16 -9.78
C ASP A 171 37.14 -7.42 -9.30
N ILE A 172 35.98 -7.78 -9.86
CA ILE A 172 34.67 -7.30 -9.38
C ILE A 172 34.25 -8.15 -8.17
N VAL A 173 34.20 -7.55 -6.99
CA VAL A 173 33.74 -8.22 -5.76
C VAL A 173 32.21 -8.21 -5.70
N SER A 174 31.61 -7.06 -5.99
CA SER A 174 30.14 -6.91 -6.01
C SER A 174 29.71 -5.88 -7.02
N PHE A 175 28.61 -6.15 -7.71
CA PHE A 175 27.94 -5.22 -8.62
C PHE A 175 26.50 -5.05 -8.16
N ASN A 176 26.12 -3.83 -7.76
CA ASN A 176 24.79 -3.51 -7.28
C ASN A 176 24.18 -2.40 -8.13
N VAL A 177 23.01 -2.67 -8.71
CA VAL A 177 22.24 -1.66 -9.45
C VAL A 177 21.51 -0.78 -8.45
N GLN A 178 21.68 0.53 -8.54
CA GLN A 178 21.00 1.48 -7.66
C GLN A 178 19.68 1.94 -8.26
N ASN A 179 19.72 2.47 -9.49
CA ASN A 179 18.55 3.11 -10.08
C ASN A 179 18.51 3.00 -11.61
N PHE A 180 17.29 3.07 -12.15
CA PHE A 180 17.00 3.23 -13.56
C PHE A 180 16.17 4.49 -13.73
N VAL A 181 16.66 5.44 -14.51
CA VAL A 181 15.99 6.72 -14.78
C VAL A 181 15.71 6.82 -16.26
N ASP A 182 14.45 7.04 -16.62
CA ASP A 182 14.05 7.27 -18.00
C ASP A 182 13.65 8.73 -18.23
N GLY A 183 13.82 9.21 -19.46
CA GLY A 183 13.48 10.60 -19.81
C GLY A 183 11.97 10.84 -20.01
N ASN A 184 11.21 9.78 -20.28
CA ASN A 184 9.84 9.87 -20.79
C ASN A 184 8.77 9.29 -19.83
N GLY A 185 9.14 8.88 -18.61
CA GLY A 185 8.20 8.32 -17.61
C GLY A 185 7.54 6.99 -18.01
N VAL A 186 8.13 6.25 -18.95
CA VAL A 186 7.73 4.89 -19.32
C VAL A 186 7.79 3.93 -18.12
N ILE A 187 8.81 4.01 -17.27
CA ILE A 187 8.92 3.13 -16.09
C ILE A 187 7.74 3.34 -15.14
N GLU A 188 7.36 4.59 -14.91
CA GLU A 188 6.20 4.95 -14.09
C GLU A 188 4.90 4.44 -14.73
N ASN A 189 4.73 4.63 -16.05
CA ASN A 189 3.57 4.13 -16.79
C ASN A 189 3.46 2.59 -16.77
N LEU A 190 4.59 1.87 -16.89
CA LEU A 190 4.63 0.41 -16.73
C LEU A 190 4.19 -0.01 -15.32
N GLY A 191 4.58 0.75 -14.30
CA GLY A 191 4.10 0.57 -12.94
C GLY A 191 2.58 0.71 -12.83
N VAL A 192 2.01 1.78 -13.40
CA VAL A 192 0.56 2.02 -13.42
C VAL A 192 -0.19 0.90 -14.15
N ASP A 193 0.27 0.49 -15.34
CA ASP A 193 -0.36 -0.61 -16.10
C ASP A 193 -0.32 -1.93 -15.32
N ASN A 194 0.82 -2.24 -14.67
CA ASN A 194 0.93 -3.44 -13.85
C ASN A 194 -0.01 -3.41 -12.64
N ILE A 195 -0.16 -2.27 -11.98
CA ILE A 195 -1.12 -2.09 -10.87
C ILE A 195 -2.55 -2.34 -11.36
N VAL A 196 -2.94 -1.78 -12.51
CA VAL A 196 -4.28 -1.99 -13.09
C VAL A 196 -4.51 -3.47 -13.45
N LYS A 197 -3.51 -4.15 -14.02
CA LYS A 197 -3.58 -5.59 -14.30
C LYS A 197 -3.75 -6.41 -13.03
N ILE A 198 -3.00 -6.11 -11.97
CA ILE A 198 -3.11 -6.77 -10.66
C ILE A 198 -4.50 -6.55 -10.08
N GLN A 199 -5.02 -5.31 -10.10
CA GLN A 199 -6.37 -4.98 -9.63
C GLN A 199 -7.45 -5.72 -10.42
N LYS A 200 -7.33 -5.76 -11.75
CA LYS A 200 -8.26 -6.49 -12.62
C LYS A 200 -8.25 -7.99 -12.30
N ASN A 201 -7.07 -8.59 -12.16
CA ASN A 201 -6.95 -10.01 -11.83
C ASN A 201 -7.51 -10.31 -10.44
N ALA A 202 -7.26 -9.44 -9.46
CA ALA A 202 -7.85 -9.55 -8.13
C ALA A 202 -9.39 -9.41 -8.17
N ALA A 203 -9.93 -8.52 -9.01
CA ALA A 203 -11.37 -8.36 -9.18
C ALA A 203 -12.02 -9.59 -9.83
N ILE A 204 -11.38 -10.17 -10.86
CA ILE A 204 -11.83 -11.43 -11.48
C ILE A 204 -11.81 -12.56 -10.46
N SER A 205 -10.71 -12.73 -9.72
CA SER A 205 -10.59 -13.76 -8.70
C SER A 205 -11.63 -13.59 -7.58
N ARG A 206 -11.93 -12.36 -7.17
CA ARG A 206 -13.01 -12.05 -6.22
C ARG A 206 -14.38 -12.43 -6.79
N ALA A 207 -14.69 -12.02 -8.02
CA ALA A 207 -15.97 -12.33 -8.66
C ALA A 207 -16.17 -13.84 -8.85
N GLU A 208 -15.12 -14.58 -9.21
CA GLU A 208 -15.15 -16.04 -9.29
C GLU A 208 -15.38 -16.67 -7.91
N SER A 209 -14.67 -16.18 -6.89
CA SER A 209 -14.85 -16.66 -5.51
C SER A 209 -16.27 -16.38 -5.00
N GLU A 210 -16.82 -15.19 -5.23
CA GLU A 210 -18.19 -14.83 -4.86
C GLU A 210 -19.22 -15.68 -5.59
N LYS A 211 -19.02 -15.96 -6.88
CA LYS A 211 -19.86 -16.86 -7.66
C LYS A 211 -19.85 -18.28 -7.09
N GLU A 212 -18.68 -18.80 -6.70
CA GLU A 212 -18.57 -20.13 -6.09
C GLU A 212 -19.20 -20.17 -4.69
N ILE A 213 -19.02 -19.13 -3.87
CA ILE A 213 -19.71 -18.99 -2.58
C ILE A 213 -21.22 -18.97 -2.77
N ALA A 214 -21.72 -18.16 -3.72
CA ALA A 214 -23.15 -18.05 -4.00
C ALA A 214 -23.76 -19.37 -4.50
N LYS A 215 -23.05 -20.10 -5.36
CA LYS A 215 -23.46 -21.46 -5.79
C LYS A 215 -23.49 -22.42 -4.60
N ALA A 216 -22.45 -22.44 -3.78
CA ALA A 216 -22.37 -23.31 -2.61
C ALA A 216 -23.51 -23.00 -1.62
N GLN A 217 -23.80 -21.72 -1.38
CA GLN A 217 -24.94 -21.30 -0.55
C GLN A 217 -26.29 -21.67 -1.16
N ALA A 218 -26.48 -21.48 -2.47
CA ALA A 218 -27.71 -21.86 -3.16
C ALA A 218 -27.93 -23.37 -3.11
N GLN A 219 -26.88 -24.16 -3.30
CA GLN A 219 -26.91 -25.61 -3.20
C GLN A 219 -27.22 -26.06 -1.76
N ALA A 220 -26.52 -25.51 -0.76
CA ALA A 220 -26.79 -25.79 0.65
C ALA A 220 -28.23 -25.43 1.06
N LYS A 221 -28.76 -24.30 0.54
CA LYS A 221 -30.15 -23.88 0.78
C LYS A 221 -31.15 -24.80 0.09
N LYS A 222 -30.86 -25.24 -1.14
CA LYS A 222 -31.70 -26.21 -1.85
C LYS A 222 -31.74 -27.54 -1.08
N GLU A 223 -30.60 -28.06 -0.67
CA GLU A 223 -30.50 -29.29 0.12
C GLU A 223 -31.24 -29.16 1.47
N SER A 224 -31.10 -28.02 2.15
CA SER A 224 -31.83 -27.74 3.38
C SER A 224 -33.35 -27.69 3.15
N ASN A 225 -33.81 -27.05 2.07
CA ASN A 225 -35.23 -26.96 1.76
C ASN A 225 -35.78 -28.34 1.34
N ASP A 226 -35.06 -29.08 0.52
CA ASP A 226 -35.44 -30.43 0.09
C ASP A 226 -35.56 -31.36 1.31
N ALA A 227 -34.65 -31.25 2.29
CA ALA A 227 -34.72 -31.98 3.55
C ALA A 227 -35.89 -31.54 4.46
N GLN A 228 -36.22 -30.24 4.49
CA GLN A 228 -37.39 -29.75 5.21
C GLN A 228 -38.69 -30.25 4.58
N VAL A 229 -38.83 -30.15 3.26
CA VAL A 229 -40.02 -30.61 2.53
C VAL A 229 -40.18 -32.13 2.66
N SER A 230 -39.10 -32.91 2.58
CA SER A 230 -39.19 -34.35 2.79
C SER A 230 -39.62 -34.70 4.21
N SER A 231 -39.08 -34.01 5.22
CA SER A 231 -39.50 -34.18 6.62
C SER A 231 -40.97 -33.79 6.84
N GLU A 232 -41.41 -32.66 6.27
CA GLU A 232 -42.82 -32.23 6.32
C GLU A 232 -43.76 -33.23 5.62
N LEU A 233 -43.36 -33.78 4.47
CA LEU A 233 -44.13 -34.82 3.77
C LEU A 233 -44.23 -36.10 4.60
N GLU A 234 -43.13 -36.53 5.25
CA GLU A 234 -43.14 -37.68 6.15
C GLU A 234 -44.07 -37.46 7.34
N ILE A 235 -44.00 -36.28 7.98
CA ILE A 235 -44.88 -35.89 9.08
C ILE A 235 -46.34 -35.85 8.61
N ALA A 236 -46.64 -35.21 7.48
CA ALA A 236 -47.98 -35.12 6.92
C ALA A 236 -48.56 -36.50 6.58
N ASN A 237 -47.76 -37.38 5.98
CA ASN A 237 -48.15 -38.76 5.69
C ASN A 237 -48.41 -39.56 6.97
N ALA A 238 -47.56 -39.39 8.00
CA ALA A 238 -47.76 -40.02 9.31
C ALA A 238 -49.05 -39.53 9.99
N ILE A 239 -49.32 -38.22 9.96
CA ILE A 239 -50.56 -37.63 10.48
C ILE A 239 -51.78 -38.15 9.70
N ALA A 240 -51.73 -38.18 8.37
CA ALA A 240 -52.82 -38.68 7.53
C ALA A 240 -53.11 -40.17 7.81
N LYS A 241 -52.07 -40.99 7.98
CA LYS A 241 -52.20 -42.40 8.38
C LYS A 241 -52.84 -42.53 9.76
N ALA A 242 -52.36 -41.77 10.74
CA ALA A 242 -52.92 -41.77 12.09
C ALA A 242 -54.38 -41.30 12.14
N GLN A 243 -54.76 -40.30 11.34
CA GLN A 243 -56.14 -39.85 11.21
C GLN A 243 -57.03 -40.90 10.56
N LYS A 244 -56.55 -41.58 9.51
CA LYS A 244 -57.27 -42.67 8.86
C LYS A 244 -57.49 -43.82 9.84
N GLU A 245 -56.47 -44.21 10.60
CA GLU A 245 -56.55 -45.28 11.60
C GLU A 245 -57.52 -44.90 12.73
N LYS A 246 -57.43 -43.66 13.25
CA LYS A 246 -58.40 -43.14 14.22
C LYS A 246 -59.82 -43.14 13.69
N ALA A 247 -60.03 -42.80 12.42
CA ALA A 247 -61.35 -42.82 11.78
C ALA A 247 -61.88 -44.25 11.60
N VAL A 248 -61.03 -45.22 11.25
CA VAL A 248 -61.40 -46.64 11.17
C VAL A 248 -61.80 -47.17 12.54
N VAL A 249 -60.96 -46.96 13.57
CA VAL A 249 -61.26 -47.39 14.94
C VAL A 249 -62.56 -46.75 15.44
N LYS A 250 -62.80 -45.46 15.14
CA LYS A 250 -64.05 -44.79 15.49
C LYS A 250 -65.24 -45.38 14.74
N ALA A 251 -65.11 -45.63 13.43
CA ALA A 251 -66.18 -46.22 12.63
C ALA A 251 -66.50 -47.66 13.07
N GLU A 252 -65.49 -48.45 13.47
CA GLU A 252 -65.68 -49.78 14.05
C GLU A 252 -66.39 -49.71 15.41
N ALA A 253 -65.94 -48.82 16.31
CA ALA A 253 -66.59 -48.61 17.60
C ALA A 253 -68.05 -48.11 17.46
N ASP A 254 -68.31 -47.20 16.52
CA ASP A 254 -69.65 -46.70 16.21
C ASP A 254 -70.53 -47.82 15.61
N ARG A 255 -69.95 -48.70 14.78
CA ARG A 255 -70.66 -49.85 14.21
C ARG A 255 -71.02 -50.88 15.28
N GLU A 256 -70.07 -51.23 16.14
CA GLU A 256 -70.29 -52.14 17.26
C GLU A 256 -71.34 -51.59 18.24
N SER A 257 -71.27 -50.29 18.55
CA SER A 257 -72.26 -49.61 19.39
C SER A 257 -73.66 -49.61 18.77
N LYS A 258 -73.78 -49.34 17.46
CA LYS A 258 -75.07 -49.40 16.75
C LYS A 258 -75.62 -50.81 16.67
N GLU A 259 -74.78 -51.82 16.46
CA GLU A 259 -75.21 -53.22 16.43
C GLU A 259 -75.74 -53.66 17.81
N ALA A 260 -75.07 -53.25 18.89
CA ALA A 260 -75.56 -53.44 20.25
C ALA A 260 -76.91 -52.73 20.51
N GLN A 261 -77.10 -51.50 20.01
CA GLN A 261 -78.39 -50.79 20.12
C GLN A 261 -79.50 -51.49 19.32
N ILE A 262 -79.24 -51.86 18.06
CA ILE A 262 -80.23 -52.53 17.20
C ILE A 262 -80.66 -53.86 17.81
N SER A 263 -79.72 -54.64 18.36
CA SER A 263 -80.06 -55.90 19.03
C SER A 263 -80.91 -55.68 20.30
N ALA A 264 -80.61 -54.65 21.09
CA ALA A 264 -81.41 -54.27 22.25
C ALA A 264 -82.82 -53.79 21.85
N GLU A 265 -82.93 -52.89 20.86
CA GLU A 265 -84.21 -52.39 20.34
C GLU A 265 -85.06 -53.52 19.75
N THR A 266 -84.45 -54.44 19.02
CA THR A 266 -85.14 -55.62 18.46
C THR A 266 -85.72 -56.50 19.58
N MET A 267 -84.98 -56.67 20.69
CA MET A 267 -85.45 -57.42 21.86
C MET A 267 -86.61 -56.69 22.57
N ILE A 268 -86.54 -55.36 22.68
CA ILE A 268 -87.64 -54.56 23.23
C ILE A 268 -88.89 -54.68 22.34
N ALA A 269 -88.75 -54.52 21.03
CA ALA A 269 -89.85 -54.63 20.08
C ALA A 269 -90.52 -56.02 20.12
N GLN A 270 -89.72 -57.10 20.27
CA GLN A 270 -90.26 -58.45 20.48
C GLN A 270 -91.08 -58.54 21.77
N LYS A 271 -90.55 -58.00 22.88
CA LYS A 271 -91.25 -57.98 24.18
C LYS A 271 -92.52 -57.14 24.16
N GLU A 272 -92.50 -56.00 23.47
CA GLU A 272 -93.69 -55.15 23.30
C GLU A 272 -94.75 -55.83 22.44
N ASN A 273 -94.35 -56.54 21.37
CA ASN A 273 -95.27 -57.31 20.54
C ASN A 273 -95.90 -58.47 21.33
N ASP A 274 -95.11 -59.20 22.13
CA ASP A 274 -95.61 -60.25 23.03
C ASP A 274 -96.61 -59.68 24.07
N LEU A 275 -96.35 -58.47 24.59
CA LEU A 275 -97.27 -57.77 25.49
C LEU A 275 -98.54 -57.33 24.78
N ALA A 276 -98.46 -56.87 23.53
CA ALA A 276 -99.61 -56.48 22.72
C ALA A 276 -100.52 -57.68 22.42
N ILE A 277 -99.96 -58.84 22.09
CA ILE A 277 -100.71 -60.09 21.90
C ILE A 277 -101.45 -60.47 23.19
N ARG A 278 -100.78 -60.45 24.35
CA ARG A 278 -101.41 -60.73 25.65
C ARG A 278 -102.52 -59.75 26.01
N LYS A 279 -102.34 -58.46 25.73
CA LYS A 279 -103.40 -57.45 25.92
C LYS A 279 -104.59 -57.72 25.00
N ALA A 280 -104.36 -58.08 23.74
CA ALA A 280 -105.44 -58.39 22.80
C ALA A 280 -106.23 -59.64 23.20
N GLU A 281 -105.59 -60.68 23.73
CA GLU A 281 -106.27 -61.86 24.28
C GLU A 281 -107.17 -61.51 25.47
N LEU A 282 -106.66 -60.71 26.42
CA LEU A 282 -107.44 -60.24 27.57
C LEU A 282 -108.62 -59.34 27.15
N GLN A 283 -108.42 -58.50 26.14
CA GLN A 283 -109.46 -57.62 25.61
C GLN A 283 -110.56 -58.42 24.91
N LYS A 284 -110.20 -59.45 24.13
CA LYS A 284 -111.17 -60.37 23.50
C LYS A 284 -112.04 -61.07 24.53
N ASP A 285 -111.47 -61.49 25.66
CA ASP A 285 -112.22 -62.09 26.77
C ASP A 285 -113.14 -61.08 27.49
N ALA A 286 -112.75 -59.81 27.54
CA ALA A 286 -113.59 -58.74 28.08
C ALA A 286 -114.75 -58.39 27.13
N ASP A 287 -114.47 -58.28 25.82
CA ASP A 287 -115.44 -57.91 24.79
C ASP A 287 -116.44 -59.03 24.50
N THR A 288 -116.06 -60.31 24.63
CA THR A 288 -117.03 -61.43 24.55
C THR A 288 -118.05 -61.41 25.70
N LYS A 289 -117.66 -60.97 26.90
CA LYS A 289 -118.61 -60.78 28.01
C LYS A 289 -119.51 -59.56 27.81
N LYS A 290 -119.01 -58.53 27.11
CA LYS A 290 -119.77 -57.31 26.77
C LYS A 290 -120.75 -57.55 25.60
N ALA A 291 -120.36 -58.33 24.60
CA ALA A 291 -121.18 -58.65 23.42
C ALA A 291 -122.40 -59.54 23.74
N ILE A 292 -122.41 -60.28 24.85
CA ILE A 292 -123.60 -61.00 25.35
C ILE A 292 -124.63 -60.01 25.95
N ALA A 293 -124.20 -58.83 26.39
CA ALA A 293 -125.06 -57.81 27.02
C ALA A 293 -125.71 -56.84 26.01
N ASP A 294 -125.13 -56.65 24.81
CA ASP A 294 -125.55 -55.61 23.86
C ASP A 294 -126.47 -56.09 22.72
N ALA A 295 -127.02 -57.32 22.79
CA ALA A 295 -127.86 -57.93 21.74
C ALA A 295 -129.29 -57.35 21.61
N ALA A 296 -129.55 -56.09 21.97
CA ALA A 296 -130.91 -55.61 22.15
C ALA A 296 -131.28 -54.24 21.55
N TYR A 297 -130.51 -53.60 20.64
CA TYR A 297 -131.07 -52.35 20.09
C TYR A 297 -130.94 -51.95 18.63
N GLN A 298 -129.86 -52.14 17.87
CA GLN A 298 -129.80 -51.42 16.58
C GLN A 298 -129.29 -52.22 15.39
N ILE A 299 -130.15 -53.15 14.97
CA ILE A 299 -130.41 -53.44 13.56
C ILE A 299 -131.50 -52.44 13.12
N GLN A 300 -131.16 -51.27 12.56
CA GLN A 300 -132.18 -50.54 11.77
C GLN A 300 -131.75 -49.34 10.91
N GLN A 301 -130.50 -48.88 10.91
CA GLN A 301 -130.15 -47.72 10.07
C GLN A 301 -128.80 -47.90 9.38
N GLU A 302 -128.64 -49.07 8.79
CA GLU A 302 -127.85 -49.22 7.59
C GLU A 302 -128.82 -49.42 6.41
N MET A 303 -128.34 -49.02 5.24
CA MET A 303 -128.87 -49.32 3.91
C MET A 303 -129.98 -48.42 3.32
N GLU A 304 -129.57 -47.77 2.22
CA GLU A 304 -130.35 -47.42 1.02
C GLU A 304 -131.00 -46.04 0.93
N ARG A 305 -130.27 -45.10 0.30
CA ARG A 305 -130.65 -44.64 -1.07
C ARG A 305 -129.57 -43.79 -1.77
N LYS A 306 -128.70 -44.50 -2.49
CA LYS A 306 -128.24 -44.19 -3.88
C LYS A 306 -129.48 -44.05 -4.79
N THR A 307 -129.61 -43.31 -5.90
CA THR A 307 -128.76 -42.96 -7.08
C THR A 307 -129.66 -42.12 -8.03
N VAL A 308 -129.21 -40.98 -8.60
CA VAL A 308 -128.69 -40.76 -9.98
C VAL A 308 -129.69 -40.13 -10.97
N GLU A 309 -129.28 -38.95 -11.45
CA GLU A 309 -129.32 -38.33 -12.80
C GLU A 309 -130.57 -38.44 -13.70
N VAL A 310 -130.85 -37.34 -14.43
CA VAL A 310 -130.42 -37.19 -15.84
C VAL A 310 -130.98 -35.88 -16.45
N ALA A 311 -130.17 -35.32 -17.35
CA ALA A 311 -130.50 -34.52 -18.54
C ALA A 311 -130.88 -33.04 -18.37
N THR A 312 -129.88 -32.15 -18.43
CA THR A 312 -129.35 -31.47 -19.65
C THR A 312 -130.05 -30.16 -19.97
N ALA A 313 -129.26 -29.08 -20.00
CA ALA A 313 -129.35 -27.84 -20.81
C ALA A 313 -128.76 -26.71 -19.95
N GLU A 314 -127.75 -25.91 -20.30
CA GLU A 314 -127.05 -25.55 -21.53
C GLU A 314 -125.66 -24.98 -21.09
N ALA A 315 -124.49 -25.35 -21.59
CA ALA A 315 -123.98 -25.43 -22.97
C ALA A 315 -123.43 -24.14 -23.61
N ASN A 316 -123.34 -22.97 -22.96
CA ASN A 316 -122.81 -21.77 -23.65
C ASN A 316 -121.81 -20.83 -22.94
N LEU A 317 -121.23 -21.14 -21.78
CA LEU A 317 -120.26 -20.20 -21.15
C LEU A 317 -118.82 -20.71 -20.97
N ALA A 318 -118.53 -22.00 -21.19
CA ALA A 318 -117.20 -22.55 -20.89
C ALA A 318 -116.14 -22.32 -22.00
N LYS A 319 -116.50 -21.74 -23.15
CA LYS A 319 -115.57 -21.53 -24.28
C LYS A 319 -114.82 -20.19 -24.25
N GLN A 320 -115.26 -19.21 -23.48
CA GLN A 320 -114.58 -17.90 -23.43
C GLN A 320 -113.44 -17.83 -22.41
N GLU A 321 -113.47 -18.61 -21.34
CA GLU A 321 -112.45 -18.52 -20.28
C GLU A 321 -111.09 -19.11 -20.67
N LYS A 322 -111.04 -20.10 -21.58
CA LYS A 322 -109.77 -20.71 -22.02
C LYS A 322 -109.02 -19.91 -23.09
N ALA A 323 -109.66 -18.96 -23.77
CA ALA A 323 -109.03 -18.22 -24.86
C ALA A 323 -108.18 -17.02 -24.40
N ILE A 324 -108.44 -16.50 -23.19
CA ILE A 324 -107.70 -15.36 -22.62
C ILE A 324 -106.45 -15.85 -21.86
N ALA A 325 -106.57 -16.94 -21.10
CA ALA A 325 -105.46 -17.51 -20.32
C ALA A 325 -104.29 -18.05 -21.17
N LEU A 326 -104.53 -18.39 -22.44
CA LEU A 326 -103.49 -18.87 -23.38
C LEU A 326 -102.67 -17.71 -23.97
N LYS A 327 -103.28 -16.53 -24.20
CA LYS A 327 -102.57 -15.36 -24.74
C LYS A 327 -101.73 -14.63 -23.69
N GLU A 328 -102.16 -14.61 -22.43
CA GLU A 328 -101.36 -14.01 -21.34
C GLU A 328 -100.08 -14.81 -21.05
N LYS A 329 -100.13 -16.14 -21.18
CA LYS A 329 -98.96 -17.02 -20.99
C LYS A 329 -97.90 -16.91 -22.11
N GLU A 330 -98.27 -16.58 -23.34
CA GLU A 330 -97.31 -16.39 -24.44
C GLU A 330 -96.55 -15.06 -24.33
N VAL A 331 -97.18 -14.02 -23.80
CA VAL A 331 -96.53 -12.70 -23.57
C VAL A 331 -95.57 -12.75 -22.38
N GLU A 332 -95.94 -13.42 -21.28
CA GLU A 332 -95.06 -13.54 -20.09
C GLU A 332 -93.78 -14.37 -20.37
N LEU A 333 -93.87 -15.39 -21.24
CA LEU A 333 -92.72 -16.22 -21.65
C LEU A 333 -91.78 -15.47 -22.61
N THR A 334 -92.31 -14.64 -23.51
CA THR A 334 -91.51 -13.85 -24.45
C THR A 334 -90.83 -12.66 -23.76
N GLU A 335 -91.50 -12.00 -22.82
CA GLU A 335 -90.88 -10.95 -21.98
C GLU A 335 -89.76 -11.53 -21.09
N ARG A 336 -89.99 -12.65 -20.38
CA ARG A 336 -88.96 -13.27 -19.54
C ARG A 336 -87.73 -13.77 -20.31
N THR A 337 -87.90 -14.24 -21.54
CA THR A 337 -86.77 -14.73 -22.36
C THR A 337 -85.95 -13.59 -22.95
N LEU A 338 -86.59 -12.49 -23.36
CA LEU A 338 -85.90 -11.26 -23.79
C LEU A 338 -85.20 -10.56 -22.62
N GLU A 339 -85.84 -10.45 -21.44
CA GLU A 339 -85.21 -9.86 -20.24
C GLU A 339 -84.04 -10.70 -19.73
N ALA A 340 -84.15 -12.03 -19.71
CA ALA A 340 -83.07 -12.91 -19.27
C ALA A 340 -81.87 -12.88 -20.23
N THR A 341 -82.10 -12.68 -21.53
CA THR A 341 -81.03 -12.61 -22.54
C THR A 341 -80.33 -11.25 -22.51
N VAL A 342 -81.08 -10.15 -22.41
CA VAL A 342 -80.53 -8.79 -22.35
C VAL A 342 -79.83 -8.52 -21.01
N LYS A 343 -80.38 -8.97 -19.87
CA LYS A 343 -79.68 -8.85 -18.57
C LYS A 343 -78.39 -9.68 -18.51
N LYS A 344 -78.39 -10.92 -19.04
CA LYS A 344 -77.17 -11.73 -19.09
C LYS A 344 -76.11 -11.16 -20.02
N GLN A 345 -76.49 -10.61 -21.18
CA GLN A 345 -75.55 -9.90 -22.06
C GLN A 345 -75.00 -8.63 -21.41
N ALA A 346 -75.85 -7.82 -20.77
CA ALA A 346 -75.42 -6.60 -20.09
C ALA A 346 -74.57 -6.86 -18.83
N GLU A 347 -74.86 -7.91 -18.06
CA GLU A 347 -74.03 -8.33 -16.92
C GLU A 347 -72.69 -8.92 -17.38
N ALA A 348 -72.66 -9.71 -18.46
CA ALA A 348 -71.42 -10.24 -19.02
C ALA A 348 -70.51 -9.13 -19.56
N GLU A 349 -71.05 -8.13 -20.28
CA GLU A 349 -70.29 -6.97 -20.74
C GLU A 349 -69.82 -6.10 -19.57
N LYS A 350 -70.64 -5.91 -18.53
CA LYS A 350 -70.24 -5.15 -17.34
C LYS A 350 -69.13 -5.86 -16.57
N TYR A 351 -69.19 -7.18 -16.42
CA TYR A 351 -68.16 -7.99 -15.75
C TYR A 351 -66.86 -8.04 -16.56
N ALA A 352 -66.94 -8.17 -17.89
CA ALA A 352 -65.79 -8.12 -18.77
C ALA A 352 -65.09 -6.75 -18.71
N LYS A 353 -65.86 -5.66 -18.72
CA LYS A 353 -65.33 -4.29 -18.62
C LYS A 353 -64.78 -3.97 -17.22
N GLN A 354 -65.32 -4.57 -16.16
CA GLN A 354 -64.76 -4.48 -14.81
C GLN A 354 -63.42 -5.24 -14.72
N GLN A 355 -63.35 -6.47 -15.24
CA GLN A 355 -62.10 -7.23 -15.28
C GLN A 355 -61.01 -6.54 -16.11
N GLU A 356 -61.36 -5.93 -17.23
CA GLU A 356 -60.40 -5.18 -18.05
C GLU A 356 -59.91 -3.91 -17.33
N SER A 357 -60.79 -3.22 -16.60
CA SER A 357 -60.41 -2.08 -15.75
C SER A 357 -59.51 -2.50 -14.59
N ASP A 358 -59.81 -3.61 -13.92
CA ASP A 358 -59.04 -4.14 -12.80
C ASP A 358 -57.66 -4.66 -13.25
N ALA A 359 -57.60 -5.30 -14.43
CA ALA A 359 -56.34 -5.71 -15.05
C ALA A 359 -55.46 -4.50 -15.41
N ASN A 360 -56.05 -3.44 -15.97
CA ASN A 360 -55.33 -2.19 -16.26
C ASN A 360 -54.85 -1.49 -14.99
N LEU A 361 -55.66 -1.45 -13.92
CA LEU A 361 -55.26 -0.91 -12.62
C LEU A 361 -54.08 -1.69 -12.02
N TYR A 362 -54.12 -3.02 -12.10
CA TYR A 362 -53.05 -3.87 -11.62
C TYR A 362 -51.74 -3.70 -12.42
N GLU A 363 -51.83 -3.56 -13.75
CA GLU A 363 -50.66 -3.26 -14.59
C GLU A 363 -50.06 -1.88 -14.28
N ILE A 364 -50.90 -0.87 -14.08
CA ILE A 364 -50.46 0.49 -13.72
C ILE A 364 -49.80 0.49 -12.33
N GLN A 365 -50.38 -0.21 -11.35
CA GLN A 365 -49.80 -0.36 -10.01
C GLN A 365 -48.44 -1.05 -10.06
N ARG A 366 -48.32 -2.18 -10.79
CA ARG A 366 -47.03 -2.85 -10.97
C ARG A 366 -45.98 -1.98 -11.66
N LYS A 367 -46.36 -1.24 -12.70
CA LYS A 367 -45.45 -0.32 -13.39
C LYS A 367 -45.00 0.81 -12.47
N SER A 368 -45.92 1.34 -11.64
CA SER A 368 -45.60 2.40 -10.68
C SER A 368 -44.70 1.90 -9.53
N GLU A 369 -44.96 0.70 -9.01
CA GLU A 369 -44.10 0.05 -8.01
C GLU A 369 -42.71 -0.29 -8.58
N ALA A 370 -42.63 -0.81 -9.81
CA ALA A 370 -41.36 -1.06 -10.47
C ALA A 370 -40.55 0.22 -10.67
N GLN A 371 -41.19 1.32 -11.08
CA GLN A 371 -40.53 2.63 -11.20
C GLN A 371 -40.10 3.20 -9.85
N LEU A 372 -40.89 3.01 -8.78
CA LEU A 372 -40.50 3.42 -7.43
C LEU A 372 -39.32 2.60 -6.92
N PHE A 373 -39.29 1.29 -7.18
CA PHE A 373 -38.19 0.41 -6.83
C PHE A 373 -36.90 0.75 -7.58
N GLU A 374 -36.98 1.01 -8.89
CA GLU A 374 -35.83 1.49 -9.68
C GLU A 374 -35.32 2.84 -9.17
N ARG A 375 -36.22 3.80 -8.87
CA ARG A 375 -35.81 5.09 -8.30
C ARG A 375 -35.18 4.95 -6.92
N GLN A 376 -35.68 4.06 -6.07
CA GLN A 376 -35.07 3.79 -4.77
C GLN A 376 -33.68 3.16 -4.92
N LYS A 377 -33.52 2.20 -5.84
CA LYS A 377 -32.22 1.58 -6.09
C LYS A 377 -31.21 2.55 -6.69
N ASN A 378 -31.63 3.41 -7.61
CA ASN A 378 -30.77 4.45 -8.17
C ASN A 378 -30.40 5.49 -7.11
N ALA A 379 -31.34 5.91 -6.25
CA ALA A 379 -31.05 6.84 -5.16
C ALA A 379 -30.12 6.24 -4.09
N GLU A 380 -30.22 4.93 -3.85
CA GLU A 380 -29.34 4.19 -2.93
C GLU A 380 -27.93 4.01 -3.55
N ALA A 381 -27.84 3.71 -4.84
CA ALA A 381 -26.58 3.68 -5.59
C ALA A 381 -25.88 5.05 -5.60
N ASP A 382 -26.62 6.11 -5.92
CA ASP A 382 -26.15 7.50 -5.87
C ASP A 382 -25.65 7.92 -4.47
N LYS A 383 -26.28 7.42 -3.40
CA LYS A 383 -25.82 7.65 -2.03
C LYS A 383 -24.53 6.90 -1.75
N PHE A 384 -24.45 5.64 -2.16
CA PHE A 384 -23.27 4.80 -1.97
C PHE A 384 -22.05 5.34 -2.73
N GLU A 385 -22.24 5.80 -3.96
CA GLU A 385 -21.19 6.44 -4.76
C GLU A 385 -20.70 7.74 -4.10
N ARG A 386 -21.61 8.61 -3.64
CA ARG A 386 -21.24 9.84 -2.93
C ARG A 386 -20.55 9.57 -1.59
N GLU A 387 -20.94 8.54 -0.85
CA GLU A 387 -20.27 8.13 0.38
C GLU A 387 -18.85 7.62 0.10
N LYS A 388 -18.66 6.85 -0.97
CA LYS A 388 -17.33 6.37 -1.40
C LYS A 388 -16.43 7.49 -1.90
N GLU A 389 -16.98 8.45 -2.63
CA GLU A 389 -16.24 9.65 -3.03
C GLU A 389 -15.85 10.51 -1.83
N ALA A 390 -16.75 10.70 -0.86
CA ALA A 390 -16.45 11.43 0.37
C ALA A 390 -15.40 10.72 1.23
N GLU A 391 -15.42 9.39 1.30
CA GLU A 391 -14.40 8.57 1.97
C GLU A 391 -13.05 8.66 1.26
N ALA A 392 -13.04 8.62 -0.08
CA ALA A 392 -11.83 8.79 -0.90
C ALA A 392 -11.23 10.21 -0.76
N LEU A 393 -12.07 11.24 -0.70
CA LEU A 393 -11.65 12.62 -0.41
C LEU A 393 -11.07 12.77 1.00
N LYS A 394 -11.65 12.10 2.00
CA LYS A 394 -11.08 12.08 3.36
C LYS A 394 -9.74 11.34 3.40
N ALA A 395 -9.62 10.21 2.72
CA ALA A 395 -8.38 9.45 2.65
C ALA A 395 -7.26 10.23 1.94
N THR A 396 -7.58 10.95 0.86
CA THR A 396 -6.60 11.81 0.17
C THR A 396 -6.22 13.04 1.00
N ALA A 397 -7.15 13.64 1.74
CA ALA A 397 -6.87 14.74 2.66
C ALA A 397 -6.02 14.30 3.86
N GLU A 398 -6.28 13.12 4.44
CA GLU A 398 -5.47 12.54 5.51
C GLU A 398 -4.06 12.17 5.03
N ALA A 399 -3.94 11.60 3.82
CA ALA A 399 -2.64 11.34 3.20
C ALA A 399 -1.85 12.63 2.95
N GLN A 400 -2.50 13.70 2.48
CA GLN A 400 -1.87 15.01 2.32
C GLN A 400 -1.44 15.61 3.66
N LYS A 401 -2.28 15.53 4.70
CA LYS A 401 -1.93 16.00 6.04
C LYS A 401 -0.73 15.25 6.61
N TYR A 402 -0.70 13.93 6.45
CA TYR A 402 0.43 13.09 6.87
C TYR A 402 1.71 13.44 6.10
N ALA A 403 1.62 13.67 4.78
CA ALA A 403 2.76 14.10 3.97
C ALA A 403 3.31 15.46 4.42
N MET A 404 2.43 16.44 4.71
CA MET A 404 2.85 17.76 5.22
C MET A 404 3.47 17.67 6.62
N GLU A 405 2.97 16.79 7.49
CA GLU A 405 3.56 16.56 8.82
C GLU A 405 4.97 15.95 8.70
N GLN A 406 5.16 14.98 7.81
CA GLN A 406 6.47 14.38 7.54
C GLN A 406 7.45 15.38 6.91
N GLU A 407 6.97 16.26 6.03
CA GLU A 407 7.79 17.33 5.44
C GLU A 407 8.19 18.36 6.51
N ALA A 408 7.26 18.77 7.38
CA ALA A 408 7.54 19.67 8.49
C ALA A 408 8.53 19.06 9.51
N GLU A 409 8.42 17.77 9.80
CA GLU A 409 9.33 17.04 10.67
C GLU A 409 10.72 16.88 10.01
N GLY A 410 10.77 16.65 8.70
CA GLY A 410 12.00 16.64 7.92
C GLY A 410 12.71 17.98 7.92
N ILE A 411 11.98 19.09 7.75
CA ILE A 411 12.52 20.46 7.83
C ILE A 411 13.02 20.75 9.25
N ARG A 412 12.28 20.38 10.29
CA ARG A 412 12.69 20.57 11.69
C ARG A 412 13.95 19.76 12.02
N SER A 413 14.04 18.52 11.55
CA SER A 413 15.21 17.65 11.75
C SER A 413 16.44 18.20 11.04
N LYS A 414 16.28 18.66 9.78
CA LYS A 414 17.35 19.36 9.05
C LYS A 414 17.79 20.65 9.75
N GLY A 415 16.83 21.47 10.21
CA GLY A 415 17.13 22.69 10.95
C GLY A 415 17.86 22.45 12.27
N LEU A 416 17.52 21.38 13.00
CA LEU A 416 18.24 20.96 14.21
C LEU A 416 19.64 20.47 13.88
N ALA A 417 19.81 19.64 12.85
CA ALA A 417 21.11 19.16 12.41
C ALA A 417 22.01 20.30 11.91
N GLU A 418 21.47 21.29 11.20
CA GLU A 418 22.19 22.50 10.79
C GLU A 418 22.57 23.37 11.99
N ALA A 419 21.67 23.58 12.95
CA ALA A 419 21.96 24.33 14.17
C ALA A 419 23.05 23.64 15.02
N GLU A 420 23.03 22.31 15.09
CA GLU A 420 24.02 21.52 15.80
C GLU A 420 25.36 21.50 15.07
N ALA A 421 25.37 21.42 13.74
CA ALA A 421 26.56 21.55 12.92
C ALA A 421 27.19 22.95 13.02
N ILE A 422 26.38 24.02 13.05
CA ILE A 422 26.85 25.39 13.26
C ILE A 422 27.42 25.55 14.67
N ARG A 423 26.76 25.01 15.71
CA ARG A 423 27.30 25.01 17.07
C ARG A 423 28.61 24.25 17.18
N ALA A 424 28.71 23.07 16.57
CA ALA A 424 29.92 22.27 16.57
C ALA A 424 31.07 22.98 15.83
N LYS A 425 30.79 23.62 14.69
CA LYS A 425 31.77 24.47 13.99
C LYS A 425 32.20 25.67 14.81
N ALA A 426 31.26 26.38 15.44
CA ALA A 426 31.56 27.54 16.28
C ALA A 426 32.39 27.15 17.52
N LEU A 427 32.11 26.00 18.13
CA LEU A 427 32.91 25.46 19.23
C LEU A 427 34.31 25.04 18.76
N ALA A 428 34.42 24.37 17.62
CA ALA A 428 35.72 24.00 17.05
C ALA A 428 36.56 25.21 16.63
N GLU A 429 35.92 26.28 16.11
CA GLU A 429 36.57 27.55 15.83
C GLU A 429 36.99 28.27 17.12
N ALA A 430 36.15 28.26 18.17
CA ALA A 430 36.50 28.82 19.47
C ALA A 430 37.68 28.10 20.11
N GLU A 431 37.68 26.76 20.15
CA GLU A 431 38.80 25.95 20.62
C GLU A 431 40.05 26.12 19.75
N GLY A 432 39.87 26.29 18.44
CA GLY A 432 40.95 26.56 17.50
C GLY A 432 41.59 27.94 17.71
N ILE A 433 40.78 28.94 18.02
CA ILE A 433 41.23 30.30 18.36
C ILE A 433 41.90 30.29 19.74
N GLU A 434 41.36 29.58 20.74
CA GLU A 434 41.99 29.44 22.06
C GLU A 434 43.35 28.74 21.96
N LYS A 435 43.44 27.63 21.23
CA LYS A 435 44.73 26.94 20.99
C LYS A 435 45.70 27.79 20.18
N LYS A 436 45.21 28.56 19.21
CA LYS A 436 46.03 29.54 18.50
C LYS A 436 46.46 30.69 19.41
N ALA A 437 45.61 31.16 20.32
CA ALA A 437 45.92 32.20 21.28
C ALA A 437 46.94 31.72 22.32
N GLU A 438 46.83 30.47 22.80
CA GLU A 438 47.85 29.82 23.65
C GLU A 438 49.17 29.62 22.91
N ALA A 439 49.13 29.16 21.65
CA ALA A 439 50.32 29.04 20.81
C ALA A 439 50.96 30.40 20.52
N MET A 440 50.17 31.44 20.28
CA MET A 440 50.63 32.82 20.10
C MET A 440 51.19 33.42 21.39
N LYS A 441 50.67 33.02 22.55
CA LYS A 441 51.20 33.42 23.87
C LYS A 441 52.58 32.79 24.15
N GLN A 442 52.82 31.59 23.63
CA GLN A 442 54.14 30.93 23.71
C GLN A 442 55.12 31.40 22.63
N MET A 443 54.63 31.84 21.47
CA MET A 443 55.43 32.44 20.39
C MET A 443 55.44 33.97 20.51
N GLY A 444 56.15 34.51 21.50
CA GLY A 444 56.36 35.96 21.65
C GLY A 444 56.97 36.62 20.40
N GLU A 445 56.72 37.93 20.25
CA GLU A 445 57.17 38.95 19.25
C GLU A 445 57.24 38.56 17.75
N ALA A 446 57.78 37.40 17.39
CA ALA A 446 57.96 36.94 16.01
C ALA A 446 56.65 36.60 15.29
N ALA A 447 55.66 36.03 16.00
CA ALA A 447 54.36 35.67 15.42
C ALA A 447 53.50 36.91 15.10
N VAL A 448 53.58 37.95 15.94
CA VAL A 448 52.90 39.23 15.71
C VAL A 448 53.49 39.94 14.49
N LEU A 449 54.82 39.88 14.33
CA LEU A 449 55.50 40.43 13.17
C LEU A 449 55.10 39.69 11.87
N GLU A 450 55.01 38.37 11.90
CA GLU A 450 54.56 37.56 10.76
C GLU A 450 53.10 37.85 10.39
N MET A 451 52.21 38.00 11.37
CA MET A 451 50.82 38.43 11.14
C MET A 451 50.77 39.81 10.48
N TYR A 452 51.61 40.75 10.95
CA TYR A 452 51.69 42.08 10.37
C TYR A 452 52.18 42.05 8.92
N PHE A 453 53.20 41.23 8.62
CA PHE A 453 53.72 41.05 7.26
C PHE A 453 52.74 40.32 6.34
N LYS A 454 51.90 39.43 6.86
CA LYS A 454 50.83 38.76 6.10
C LYS A 454 49.59 39.64 5.88
N ALA A 455 49.28 40.56 6.80
CA ALA A 455 48.17 41.50 6.67
C ALA A 455 48.54 42.76 5.86
N MET A 456 49.83 43.10 5.76
CA MET A 456 50.31 44.28 5.03
C MET A 456 49.84 44.34 3.55
N PRO A 457 49.84 43.22 2.79
CA PRO A 457 49.35 43.21 1.41
C PRO A 457 47.85 43.51 1.29
N GLU A 458 47.02 43.05 2.23
CA GLU A 458 45.58 43.32 2.23
C GLU A 458 45.28 44.76 2.61
N ILE A 459 45.98 45.31 3.60
CA ILE A 459 45.86 46.71 3.97
C ILE A 459 46.33 47.61 2.82
N ALA A 460 47.45 47.29 2.17
CA ALA A 460 47.92 48.00 1.00
C ALA A 460 46.92 47.94 -0.17
N LYS A 461 46.27 46.78 -0.39
CA LYS A 461 45.24 46.61 -1.42
C LYS A 461 43.97 47.44 -1.13
N ASN A 462 43.48 47.42 0.10
CA ASN A 462 42.28 48.16 0.50
C ASN A 462 42.53 49.68 0.58
N ILE A 463 43.76 50.12 0.86
CA ILE A 463 44.17 51.54 0.79
C ILE A 463 44.37 51.99 -0.66
N ALA A 464 44.87 51.10 -1.53
CA ALA A 464 45.06 51.39 -2.95
C ALA A 464 43.75 51.34 -3.75
N GLU A 465 42.72 50.61 -3.30
CA GLU A 465 41.45 50.46 -4.02
C GLU A 465 40.72 51.79 -4.31
N PRO A 466 40.62 52.74 -3.36
CA PRO A 466 40.07 54.07 -3.61
C PRO A 466 40.99 54.94 -4.48
N LEU A 467 42.32 54.80 -4.35
CA LEU A 467 43.30 55.57 -5.12
C LEU A 467 43.40 55.08 -6.58
N ALA A 468 43.20 53.78 -6.83
CA ALA A 468 43.18 53.16 -8.15
C ALA A 468 41.93 53.55 -8.97
N LYS A 469 40.85 54.02 -8.31
CA LYS A 469 39.63 54.51 -8.98
C LYS A 469 39.68 55.99 -9.34
N VAL A 470 40.78 56.70 -9.07
CA VAL A 470 40.91 58.13 -9.36
C VAL A 470 41.94 58.34 -10.47
N ASP A 471 41.49 58.37 -11.73
CA ASP A 471 42.36 58.48 -12.91
C ASP A 471 43.06 59.85 -13.05
N ARG A 472 42.48 60.94 -12.53
CA ARG A 472 43.10 62.27 -12.56
C ARG A 472 42.50 63.24 -11.54
N ILE A 473 43.26 63.58 -10.51
CA ILE A 473 42.94 64.72 -9.63
C ILE A 473 43.48 65.99 -10.28
N THR A 474 42.63 66.73 -10.99
CA THR A 474 42.98 68.08 -11.46
C THR A 474 42.52 69.09 -10.41
N MET A 475 43.44 69.62 -9.63
CA MET A 475 43.15 70.73 -8.71
C MET A 475 43.49 72.07 -9.38
N TYR A 476 42.49 72.94 -9.50
CA TYR A 476 42.68 74.35 -9.84
C TYR A 476 42.52 75.20 -8.58
N GLY A 477 43.55 75.97 -8.24
CA GLY A 477 43.48 76.97 -7.17
C GLY A 477 44.66 76.88 -6.20
N ASP A 478 45.44 77.96 -6.16
CA ASP A 478 46.55 78.12 -5.22
C ASP A 478 46.03 78.21 -3.78
N GLY A 479 46.57 77.38 -2.89
CA GLY A 479 46.36 77.48 -1.44
C GLY A 479 45.30 76.61 -0.76
N ASN A 480 44.67 75.60 -1.42
CA ASN A 480 43.60 74.82 -0.78
C ASN A 480 44.00 73.43 -0.23
N SER A 481 45.25 73.00 -0.36
CA SER A 481 45.77 71.74 0.19
C SER A 481 45.79 71.72 1.73
N ALA A 482 46.07 72.85 2.37
CA ALA A 482 45.99 73.00 3.82
C ALA A 482 44.55 72.92 4.36
N LYS A 483 43.57 73.37 3.56
CA LYS A 483 42.14 73.32 3.92
C LYS A 483 41.59 71.91 3.76
N LEU A 484 41.95 71.20 2.69
CA LEU A 484 41.64 69.79 2.51
C LEU A 484 42.26 68.94 3.63
N MET A 485 43.53 69.17 3.96
CA MET A 485 44.19 68.45 5.04
C MET A 485 43.58 68.76 6.41
N LYS A 486 43.11 70.00 6.63
CA LYS A 486 42.38 70.39 7.85
C LYS A 486 40.99 69.76 7.92
N ASP A 487 40.26 69.68 6.81
CA ASP A 487 38.93 69.05 6.74
C ASP A 487 39.05 67.53 6.86
N ILE A 488 40.09 66.91 6.29
CA ILE A 488 40.40 65.48 6.45
C ILE A 488 40.77 65.19 7.92
N MET A 489 41.61 66.02 8.55
CA MET A 489 41.94 65.86 9.96
C MET A 489 40.75 66.13 10.88
N GLY A 490 39.88 67.08 10.53
CA GLY A 490 38.63 67.33 11.25
C GLY A 490 37.66 66.16 11.17
N THR A 491 37.51 65.57 9.97
CA THR A 491 36.67 64.39 9.75
C THR A 491 37.25 63.16 10.45
N LEU A 492 38.57 62.99 10.44
CA LEU A 492 39.25 61.93 11.18
C LEU A 492 39.03 62.06 12.69
N ASN A 493 39.13 63.27 13.25
CA ASN A 493 38.85 63.49 14.66
C ASN A 493 37.38 63.18 14.99
N GLN A 494 36.45 63.60 14.13
CA GLN A 494 35.02 63.37 14.34
C GLN A 494 34.62 61.89 14.22
N VAL A 495 35.27 61.14 13.32
CA VAL A 495 35.12 59.68 13.20
C VAL A 495 35.73 58.98 14.41
N THR A 496 36.89 59.46 14.90
CA THR A 496 37.57 58.89 16.07
C THR A 496 36.77 59.15 17.35
N ASP A 497 36.20 60.33 17.50
CA ASP A 497 35.32 60.70 18.62
C ASP A 497 33.99 59.93 18.58
N GLY A 498 33.39 59.77 17.39
CA GLY A 498 32.19 58.93 17.22
C GLY A 498 32.45 57.45 17.48
N LEU A 499 33.66 56.96 17.16
CA LEU A 499 34.07 55.59 17.50
C LEU A 499 34.23 55.43 19.02
N LYS A 500 34.83 56.41 19.69
CA LYS A 500 34.98 56.45 21.15
C LYS A 500 33.62 56.48 21.86
N GLU A 501 32.66 57.21 21.34
CA GLU A 501 31.31 57.32 21.92
C GLU A 501 30.46 56.07 21.68
N SER A 502 30.64 55.39 20.55
CA SER A 502 29.93 54.14 20.18
C SER A 502 30.52 52.88 20.84
N THR A 503 31.85 52.83 21.00
CA THR A 503 32.55 51.61 21.44
C THR A 503 33.18 51.74 22.83
N GLY A 504 33.22 52.95 23.41
CA GLY A 504 33.88 53.23 24.68
C GLY A 504 35.41 53.22 24.63
N ILE A 505 36.01 53.02 23.44
CA ILE A 505 37.44 52.84 23.27
C ILE A 505 38.08 54.15 22.80
N ASP A 506 38.89 54.77 23.67
CA ASP A 506 39.67 55.94 23.33
C ASP A 506 40.99 55.53 22.66
N LEU A 507 41.01 55.60 21.33
CA LEU A 507 42.16 55.22 20.50
C LEU A 507 43.43 56.01 20.86
N ASN A 508 43.30 57.26 21.32
CA ASN A 508 44.44 58.05 21.77
C ASN A 508 44.99 57.54 23.11
N ALA A 509 44.12 57.06 24.01
CA ALA A 509 44.52 56.43 25.27
C ALA A 509 45.12 55.03 25.04
N VAL A 510 44.63 54.28 24.05
CA VAL A 510 45.18 52.97 23.67
C VAL A 510 46.57 53.13 23.03
N LEU A 511 46.75 54.11 22.14
CA LEU A 511 48.06 54.44 21.55
C LEU A 511 49.03 55.02 22.59
N ALA A 512 48.57 55.89 23.50
CA ALA A 512 49.39 56.39 24.59
C ALA A 512 49.72 55.32 25.64
N GLY A 513 48.83 54.35 25.88
CA GLY A 513 49.09 53.18 26.72
C GLY A 513 50.10 52.23 26.08
N PHE A 514 50.05 52.06 24.76
CA PHE A 514 51.01 51.26 24.00
C PHE A 514 52.39 51.92 23.91
N ALA A 515 52.45 53.25 23.74
CA ALA A 515 53.69 54.02 23.76
C ALA A 515 54.25 54.21 25.19
N GLY A 516 53.38 54.37 26.18
CA GLY A 516 53.72 54.50 27.59
C GLY A 516 54.24 53.19 28.20
N ALA A 517 53.70 52.04 27.78
CA ALA A 517 54.24 50.73 28.13
C ALA A 517 55.67 50.54 27.61
N LYS A 518 56.02 51.15 26.47
CA LYS A 518 57.38 51.13 25.92
C LYS A 518 58.37 52.02 26.69
N ILE A 519 57.90 53.04 27.40
CA ILE A 519 58.75 53.89 28.26
C ILE A 519 58.85 53.29 29.67
N ALA A 520 57.78 52.71 30.21
CA ALA A 520 57.79 52.01 31.50
C ALA A 520 58.60 50.70 31.46
N GLY A 521 58.57 49.98 30.33
CA GLY A 521 59.37 48.76 30.13
C GLY A 521 60.87 49.00 29.92
N SER A 522 61.30 50.24 29.65
CA SER A 522 62.71 50.58 29.47
C SER A 522 63.43 51.00 30.76
N ASN A 523 62.71 51.16 31.88
CA ASN A 523 63.28 51.69 33.13
C ASN A 523 63.39 50.69 34.29
N ASN A 524 63.14 49.40 34.05
CA ASN A 524 63.10 48.40 35.13
C ASN A 524 64.07 47.21 35.00
N ASN A 525 65.12 47.34 34.18
CA ASN A 525 66.20 46.35 34.11
C ASN A 525 67.52 46.97 34.58
N ASN A 526 67.61 47.23 35.89
CA ASN A 526 68.89 47.29 36.62
C ASN A 526 68.63 47.15 38.13
N THR A 527 68.36 45.93 38.59
CA THR A 527 68.90 45.39 39.87
C THR A 527 68.57 43.89 39.99
N ASP A 528 69.64 43.12 40.11
CA ASP A 528 69.83 41.94 40.96
C ASP A 528 69.09 40.63 40.65
N THR A 529 69.86 39.73 40.02
CA THR A 529 70.09 38.37 40.53
C THR A 529 70.25 38.33 42.05
N GLN A 530 69.39 37.61 42.77
CA GLN A 530 69.74 36.49 43.66
C GLN A 530 68.51 35.86 44.32
N GLU A 531 68.58 34.52 44.41
CA GLU A 531 67.67 33.50 44.99
C GLU A 531 66.46 33.02 44.17
#